data_AF-A0A2E9RXS5-F1
#
_entry.id   AF-A0A2E9RXS5-F1
#
_cell.length_a   1.000
_cell.length_b   1.000
_cell.length_c   1.000
_cell.angle_alpha   90.00
_cell.angle_beta   90.00
_cell.angle_gamma   90.00
#
_symmetry.space_group_name_H-M   'P 1'
#
loop_
_entity.id
_entity.type
_entity.pdbx_description
1 polymer ?
#
loop_
_entity_poly.entity_id
_entity_poly.type
_entity_poly.pdbx_seq_one_letter_code
_entity_poly.pdbx_strand_id
1 'polypeptide(L)'
;MGILNVTPDSFSDGGRHLEVAKAVDRVWQMLEEGAQFIDVGGESTRPGSDSVSVDEELRRIMPVIEALPSDECVISIDTTKPDVARAALEAGAHVVNDVSSGSDTTLFDLAERHQAGYVLMHAQGLPKTMQNAPAYDDVTGEVLAFFKGQAKRLADKKLPKVWMDPGIGFGKALDHNLALIQNLDALCDDRWGILIGASRKSWIDHLCGAPNPKDRLGGSLAAAIESARKGAEVIRVHNVRETVQALEVINTLNGPFS
;
A
#
# COMPACT_ATOMS: atom_id res chain seq x y z
N MET A 1 -2.83 6.42 -4.62
CA MET A 1 -2.81 6.29 -3.14
C MET A 1 -1.55 6.94 -2.59
N GLY A 2 -1.68 8.03 -1.85
CA GLY A 2 -0.58 8.70 -1.17
C GLY A 2 -0.27 8.07 0.19
N ILE A 3 1.00 7.89 0.50
CA ILE A 3 1.46 7.27 1.77
C ILE A 3 1.62 8.35 2.85
N LEU A 4 0.95 8.16 4.00
CA LEU A 4 1.10 8.95 5.21
C LEU A 4 1.62 8.06 6.36
N ASN A 5 2.94 8.05 6.55
CA ASN A 5 3.55 7.33 7.68
C ASN A 5 3.54 8.21 8.93
N VAL A 6 2.78 7.82 9.95
CA VAL A 6 2.72 8.50 11.26
C VAL A 6 3.66 7.79 12.23
N THR A 7 4.96 7.88 11.94
CA THR A 7 6.03 7.28 12.76
C THR A 7 6.94 8.37 13.35
N PRO A 8 7.64 8.12 14.48
CA PRO A 8 8.49 9.11 15.13
C PRO A 8 9.54 9.74 14.19
N ASP A 9 10.11 8.94 13.28
CA ASP A 9 11.10 9.39 12.29
C ASP A 9 10.53 10.34 11.23
N SER A 10 9.19 10.46 11.14
CA SER A 10 8.52 11.24 10.10
C SER A 10 8.22 12.69 10.51
N PHE A 11 8.23 13.03 11.81
CA PHE A 11 7.73 14.33 12.29
C PHE A 11 8.46 14.93 13.53
N SER A 12 9.75 14.60 13.71
CA SER A 12 10.54 14.70 14.96
C SER A 12 10.64 16.02 15.76
N ASP A 13 9.99 17.13 15.40
CA ASP A 13 10.44 18.47 15.84
C ASP A 13 9.42 19.36 16.59
N GLY A 14 8.25 18.90 17.06
CA GLY A 14 7.38 19.87 17.78
C GLY A 14 6.15 19.43 18.57
N GLY A 15 6.12 18.19 19.06
CA GLY A 15 5.08 17.73 20.00
C GLY A 15 3.77 17.32 19.34
N ARG A 16 2.95 16.56 20.08
CA ARG A 16 1.84 15.75 19.52
C ARG A 16 0.81 16.55 18.70
N HIS A 17 0.40 17.74 19.13
CA HIS A 17 -0.57 18.54 18.38
C HIS A 17 0.01 19.12 17.09
N LEU A 18 1.28 19.51 17.10
CA LEU A 18 1.96 19.99 15.90
C LEU A 18 2.21 18.84 14.91
N GLU A 19 2.46 17.64 15.41
CA GLU A 19 2.60 16.42 14.60
C GLU A 19 1.30 16.05 13.88
N VAL A 20 0.15 16.12 14.57
CA VAL A 20 -1.17 15.90 13.95
C VAL A 20 -1.47 16.97 12.90
N ALA A 21 -1.27 18.24 13.21
CA ALA A 21 -1.49 19.33 12.25
C ALA A 21 -0.63 19.15 10.98
N LYS A 22 0.66 18.83 11.14
CA LYS A 22 1.56 18.53 10.01
C LYS A 22 1.09 17.33 9.18
N ALA A 23 0.55 16.28 9.81
CA ALA A 23 0.03 15.12 9.11
C ALA A 23 -1.23 15.49 8.29
N VAL A 24 -2.14 16.28 8.87
CA VAL A 24 -3.35 16.79 8.19
C VAL A 24 -2.97 17.72 7.03
N ASP A 25 -2.04 18.67 7.24
CA ASP A 25 -1.54 19.55 6.18
C ASP A 25 -0.93 18.75 5.03
N ARG A 26 -0.16 17.69 5.35
CA ARG A 26 0.39 16.80 4.33
C ARG A 26 -0.70 16.05 3.57
N VAL A 27 -1.80 15.68 4.21
CA VAL A 27 -2.95 15.07 3.53
C VAL A 27 -3.56 16.06 2.55
N TRP A 28 -3.89 17.28 2.97
CA TRP A 28 -4.42 18.29 2.06
C TRP A 28 -3.51 18.54 0.87
N GLN A 29 -2.20 18.63 1.10
CA GLN A 29 -1.23 18.72 0.02
C GLN A 29 -1.31 17.51 -0.92
N MET A 30 -1.40 16.27 -0.42
CA MET A 30 -1.55 15.09 -1.28
C MET A 30 -2.84 15.11 -2.09
N LEU A 31 -3.94 15.63 -1.54
CA LEU A 31 -5.21 15.79 -2.26
C LEU A 31 -5.08 16.82 -3.38
N GLU A 32 -4.46 17.97 -3.11
CA GLU A 32 -4.12 18.98 -4.12
C GLU A 32 -3.18 18.43 -5.20
N GLU A 33 -2.28 17.53 -4.83
CA GLU A 33 -1.39 16.80 -5.75
C GLU A 33 -2.12 15.71 -6.56
N GLY A 34 -3.40 15.45 -6.29
CA GLY A 34 -4.26 14.52 -7.03
C GLY A 34 -4.43 13.12 -6.41
N ALA A 35 -4.05 12.91 -5.14
CA ALA A 35 -4.32 11.64 -4.47
C ALA A 35 -5.82 11.48 -4.19
N GLN A 36 -6.38 10.33 -4.57
CA GLN A 36 -7.76 9.94 -4.22
C GLN A 36 -7.84 9.08 -2.95
N PHE A 37 -6.73 8.44 -2.58
CA PHE A 37 -6.60 7.59 -1.40
C PHE A 37 -5.46 8.11 -0.55
N ILE A 38 -5.66 8.13 0.77
CA ILE A 38 -4.63 8.40 1.77
C ILE A 38 -4.44 7.15 2.60
N ASP A 39 -3.25 6.58 2.56
CA ASP A 39 -2.91 5.37 3.30
C ASP A 39 -2.11 5.71 4.56
N VAL A 40 -2.77 5.60 5.70
CA VAL A 40 -2.26 5.99 7.01
C VAL A 40 -1.64 4.76 7.68
N GLY A 41 -0.38 4.85 8.07
CA GLY A 41 0.33 3.76 8.75
C GLY A 41 1.05 4.23 10.01
N GLY A 42 0.80 3.59 11.15
CA GLY A 42 1.47 3.87 12.44
C GLY A 42 2.67 2.97 12.73
N GLU A 43 2.82 1.89 11.97
CA GLU A 43 3.88 0.89 12.09
C GLU A 43 4.73 0.85 10.80
N SER A 44 6.06 0.79 10.96
CA SER A 44 6.94 0.58 9.81
C SER A 44 6.91 -0.89 9.42
N THR A 45 6.56 -1.17 8.17
CA THR A 45 6.58 -2.52 7.57
C THR A 45 7.86 -2.76 6.74
N ARG A 46 8.88 -1.90 6.91
CA ARG A 46 10.18 -2.04 6.23
C ARG A 46 10.92 -3.31 6.68
N PRO A 47 11.73 -3.95 5.81
CA PRO A 47 12.56 -5.07 6.21
C PRO A 47 13.38 -4.76 7.48
N GLY A 48 13.29 -5.64 8.47
CA GLY A 48 14.04 -5.51 9.73
C GLY A 48 13.45 -4.55 10.77
N SER A 49 12.27 -3.95 10.53
CA SER A 49 11.60 -3.16 11.56
C SER A 49 11.09 -4.02 12.72
N ASP A 50 11.07 -3.43 13.92
CA ASP A 50 10.40 -4.02 15.07
C ASP A 50 8.90 -3.67 15.06
N SER A 51 8.08 -4.60 15.53
CA SER A 51 6.65 -4.37 15.68
C SER A 51 6.38 -3.46 16.87
N VAL A 52 5.35 -2.62 16.75
CA VAL A 52 4.85 -1.76 17.84
C VAL A 52 3.60 -2.38 18.47
N SER A 53 3.32 -2.05 19.74
CA SER A 53 2.08 -2.51 20.39
C SER A 53 0.84 -1.86 19.77
N VAL A 54 -0.33 -2.49 19.97
CA VAL A 54 -1.63 -1.92 19.57
C VAL A 54 -1.80 -0.50 20.13
N ASP A 55 -1.54 -0.30 21.43
CA ASP A 55 -1.65 1.00 22.08
C ASP A 55 -0.72 2.07 21.49
N GLU A 56 0.49 1.66 21.06
CA GLU A 56 1.45 2.54 20.41
C GLU A 56 0.97 2.98 19.03
N GLU A 57 0.51 2.02 18.23
CA GLU A 57 0.00 2.28 16.88
C GLU A 57 -1.25 3.17 16.92
N LEU A 58 -2.23 2.83 17.78
CA LEU A 58 -3.43 3.64 18.00
C LEU A 58 -3.09 5.08 18.40
N ARG A 59 -2.16 5.25 19.34
CA ARG A 59 -1.74 6.59 19.79
C ARG A 59 -1.16 7.44 18.68
N ARG A 60 -0.55 6.82 17.67
CA ARG A 60 0.01 7.51 16.50
C ARG A 60 -1.10 7.87 15.52
N ILE A 61 -1.92 6.91 15.12
CA ILE A 61 -2.83 7.08 13.99
C ILE A 61 -4.15 7.76 14.34
N MET A 62 -4.72 7.49 15.53
CA MET A 62 -6.10 7.88 15.82
C MET A 62 -6.30 9.40 15.80
N PRO A 63 -5.42 10.21 16.42
CA PRO A 63 -5.55 11.67 16.33
C PRO A 63 -5.46 12.23 14.90
N VAL A 64 -4.77 11.51 14.00
CA VAL A 64 -4.69 11.89 12.59
C VAL A 64 -5.98 11.52 11.88
N ILE A 65 -6.42 10.26 11.98
CA ILE A 65 -7.64 9.75 11.30
C ILE A 65 -8.86 10.57 11.71
N GLU A 66 -9.04 10.86 13.00
CA GLU A 66 -10.15 11.67 13.52
C GLU A 66 -10.15 13.12 13.00
N ALA A 67 -8.99 13.62 12.58
CA ALA A 67 -8.82 14.97 12.04
C ALA A 67 -8.85 15.02 10.50
N LEU A 68 -8.86 13.87 9.81
CA LEU A 68 -8.89 13.82 8.35
C LEU A 68 -10.29 14.14 7.80
N PRO A 69 -10.37 14.81 6.65
CA PRO A 69 -11.64 15.03 5.96
C PRO A 69 -12.11 13.74 5.27
N SER A 70 -12.86 12.89 5.98
CA SER A 70 -13.33 11.59 5.46
C SER A 70 -14.15 11.70 4.18
N ASP A 71 -14.81 12.85 3.95
CA ASP A 71 -15.66 13.07 2.78
C ASP A 71 -14.87 13.52 1.52
N GLU A 72 -13.60 13.92 1.67
CA GLU A 72 -12.76 14.43 0.57
C GLU A 72 -11.88 13.35 -0.06
N CYS A 73 -11.66 12.22 0.63
CA CYS A 73 -10.79 11.16 0.12
C CYS A 73 -11.05 9.79 0.76
N VAL A 74 -10.58 8.74 0.07
CA VAL A 74 -10.64 7.37 0.61
C VAL A 74 -9.49 7.16 1.59
N ILE A 75 -9.80 7.21 2.88
CA ILE A 75 -8.87 6.84 3.96
C ILE A 75 -8.66 5.32 4.00
N SER A 76 -7.41 4.88 3.83
CA SER A 76 -6.94 3.51 3.99
C SER A 76 -6.10 3.39 5.26
N ILE A 77 -6.31 2.32 6.04
CA ILE A 77 -5.50 2.01 7.22
C ILE A 77 -4.51 0.87 6.92
N ASP A 78 -3.21 1.17 6.92
CA ASP A 78 -2.11 0.20 6.75
C ASP A 78 -1.81 -0.45 8.11
N THR A 79 -2.49 -1.57 8.39
CA THR A 79 -2.32 -2.32 9.63
C THR A 79 -2.61 -3.80 9.47
N THR A 80 -1.95 -4.61 10.29
CA THR A 80 -2.18 -6.06 10.40
C THR A 80 -2.92 -6.43 11.69
N LYS A 81 -3.25 -5.44 12.54
CA LYS A 81 -3.77 -5.67 13.89
C LYS A 81 -5.29 -5.41 13.94
N PRO A 82 -6.12 -6.41 14.28
CA PRO A 82 -7.58 -6.24 14.30
C PRO A 82 -8.08 -5.10 15.18
N ASP A 83 -7.47 -4.90 16.35
CA ASP A 83 -7.87 -3.82 17.27
C ASP A 83 -7.58 -2.43 16.70
N VAL A 84 -6.49 -2.29 15.93
CA VAL A 84 -6.13 -1.04 15.23
C VAL A 84 -7.09 -0.80 14.07
N ALA A 85 -7.34 -1.82 13.25
CA ALA A 85 -8.27 -1.74 12.13
C ALA A 85 -9.69 -1.39 12.62
N ARG A 86 -10.18 -2.02 13.69
CA ARG A 86 -11.50 -1.73 14.28
C ARG A 86 -11.62 -0.26 14.67
N ALA A 87 -10.66 0.27 15.43
CA ALA A 87 -10.70 1.66 15.87
C ALA A 87 -10.65 2.64 14.67
N ALA A 88 -9.80 2.38 13.68
CA ALA A 88 -9.71 3.20 12.48
C ALA A 88 -11.02 3.20 11.67
N LEU A 89 -11.64 2.02 11.49
CA LEU A 89 -12.93 1.87 10.81
C LEU A 89 -14.08 2.56 11.57
N GLU A 90 -14.09 2.48 12.90
CA GLU A 90 -15.04 3.21 13.75
C GLU A 90 -14.87 4.74 13.66
N ALA A 91 -13.64 5.21 13.40
CA ALA A 91 -13.31 6.63 13.21
C ALA A 91 -13.45 7.13 11.75
N GLY A 92 -13.91 6.28 10.82
CA GLY A 92 -14.21 6.70 9.44
C GLY A 92 -13.18 6.29 8.37
N ALA A 93 -12.30 5.33 8.65
CA ALA A 93 -11.51 4.70 7.60
C ALA A 93 -12.40 3.87 6.64
N HIS A 94 -12.05 3.83 5.36
CA HIS A 94 -12.84 3.23 4.29
C HIS A 94 -12.24 1.92 3.75
N VAL A 95 -10.94 1.71 3.96
CA VAL A 95 -10.20 0.56 3.42
C VAL A 95 -9.25 0.02 4.48
N VAL A 96 -9.21 -1.30 4.65
CA VAL A 96 -8.15 -1.98 5.41
C VAL A 96 -7.07 -2.43 4.43
N ASN A 97 -5.83 -2.00 4.66
CA ASN A 97 -4.67 -2.42 3.90
C ASN A 97 -3.81 -3.40 4.71
N ASP A 98 -3.98 -4.70 4.43
CA ASP A 98 -3.37 -5.79 5.19
C ASP A 98 -2.15 -6.38 4.47
N VAL A 99 -0.98 -6.13 5.05
CA VAL A 99 0.30 -6.69 4.58
C VAL A 99 0.60 -8.10 5.11
N SER A 100 -0.26 -8.66 5.97
CA SER A 100 -0.04 -9.97 6.62
C SER A 100 -0.47 -11.18 5.78
N SER A 101 -0.81 -10.97 4.50
CA SER A 101 -1.34 -12.02 3.61
C SER A 101 -2.68 -12.63 4.06
N GLY A 102 -3.51 -11.86 4.79
CA GLY A 102 -4.80 -12.35 5.27
C GLY A 102 -4.66 -13.50 6.26
N SER A 103 -3.62 -13.43 7.10
CA SER A 103 -3.31 -14.45 8.12
C SER A 103 -4.36 -14.47 9.24
N ASP A 104 -4.90 -13.30 9.59
CA ASP A 104 -5.99 -13.14 10.56
C ASP A 104 -7.32 -12.83 9.85
N THR A 105 -8.26 -13.78 9.90
CA THR A 105 -9.58 -13.62 9.28
C THR A 105 -10.44 -12.55 9.95
N THR A 106 -10.10 -12.14 11.18
CA THR A 106 -10.81 -11.07 11.90
C THR A 106 -10.79 -9.76 11.09
N LEU A 107 -9.72 -9.49 10.33
CA LEU A 107 -9.66 -8.32 9.46
C LEU A 107 -10.67 -8.38 8.31
N PHE A 108 -10.96 -9.57 7.77
CA PHE A 108 -12.01 -9.74 6.76
C PHE A 108 -13.39 -9.48 7.36
N ASP A 109 -13.64 -9.98 8.57
CA ASP A 109 -14.90 -9.80 9.28
C ASP A 109 -15.15 -8.33 9.63
N LEU A 110 -14.10 -7.61 10.06
CA LEU A 110 -14.16 -6.18 10.32
C LEU A 110 -14.46 -5.38 9.04
N ALA A 111 -13.75 -5.67 7.95
CA ALA A 111 -13.97 -4.98 6.68
C ALA A 111 -15.40 -5.21 6.16
N GLU A 112 -15.93 -6.44 6.23
CA GLU A 112 -17.31 -6.74 5.87
C GLU A 112 -18.31 -6.00 6.76
N ARG A 113 -18.11 -6.04 8.09
CA ARG A 113 -19.01 -5.40 9.05
C ARG A 113 -19.10 -3.89 8.86
N HIS A 114 -18.00 -3.24 8.54
CA HIS A 114 -17.93 -1.79 8.32
C HIS A 114 -18.15 -1.39 6.87
N GLN A 115 -18.42 -2.33 5.96
CA GLN A 115 -18.53 -2.08 4.52
C GLN A 115 -17.31 -1.34 3.96
N ALA A 116 -16.12 -1.75 4.42
CA ALA A 116 -14.84 -1.21 4.00
C ALA A 116 -14.21 -2.06 2.89
N GLY A 117 -13.50 -1.40 1.98
CA GLY A 117 -12.66 -2.09 1.01
C GLY A 117 -11.51 -2.83 1.68
N TYR A 118 -10.89 -3.76 0.95
CA TYR A 118 -9.80 -4.57 1.48
C TYR A 118 -8.65 -4.69 0.50
N VAL A 119 -7.44 -4.33 0.93
CA VAL A 119 -6.21 -4.63 0.19
C VAL A 119 -5.55 -5.84 0.83
N LEU A 120 -5.31 -6.86 0.01
CA LEU A 120 -4.67 -8.10 0.43
C LEU A 120 -3.33 -8.24 -0.26
N MET A 121 -2.25 -8.11 0.50
CA MET A 121 -0.90 -8.20 -0.04
C MET A 121 -0.30 -9.60 0.13
N HIS A 122 0.36 -10.10 -0.91
CA HIS A 122 1.20 -11.29 -0.83
C HIS A 122 2.58 -10.98 -0.21
N ALA A 123 2.94 -11.71 0.85
CA ALA A 123 4.27 -11.70 1.44
C ALA A 123 4.73 -13.11 1.79
N GLN A 124 6.03 -13.38 1.65
CA GLN A 124 6.67 -14.60 2.15
C GLN A 124 7.46 -14.28 3.41
N GLY A 125 7.08 -14.89 4.54
CA GLY A 125 7.70 -14.65 5.84
C GLY A 125 7.26 -13.34 6.50
N LEU A 126 7.85 -13.05 7.67
CA LEU A 126 7.57 -11.83 8.45
C LEU A 126 8.50 -10.69 8.05
N PRO A 127 8.13 -9.39 8.19
CA PRO A 127 9.00 -8.25 7.83
C PRO A 127 10.43 -8.35 8.36
N LYS A 128 10.61 -8.90 9.55
CA LYS A 128 11.92 -9.11 10.20
C LYS A 128 12.80 -10.15 9.50
N THR A 129 12.21 -11.17 8.86
CA THR A 129 12.93 -12.35 8.32
C THR A 129 12.66 -12.60 6.84
N MET A 130 11.73 -11.88 6.21
CA MET A 130 11.27 -12.15 4.85
C MET A 130 12.37 -12.06 3.80
N GLN A 131 13.42 -11.28 4.06
CA GLN A 131 14.55 -11.14 3.15
C GLN A 131 15.63 -12.23 3.33
N ASN A 132 15.43 -13.16 4.26
CA ASN A 132 16.36 -14.28 4.48
C ASN A 132 16.10 -15.37 3.43
N ALA A 133 16.77 -15.25 2.28
CA ALA A 133 16.74 -16.21 1.17
C ALA A 133 15.31 -16.57 0.67
N PRO A 134 14.51 -15.58 0.22
CA PRO A 134 13.22 -15.87 -0.41
C PRO A 134 13.44 -16.68 -1.70
N ALA A 135 12.68 -17.76 -1.86
CA ALA A 135 12.79 -18.68 -2.99
C ALA A 135 11.41 -18.91 -3.60
N TYR A 136 11.35 -18.80 -4.93
CA TYR A 136 10.20 -19.11 -5.78
C TYR A 136 10.74 -19.84 -7.01
N ASP A 137 9.99 -20.82 -7.49
CA ASP A 137 10.29 -21.48 -8.78
C ASP A 137 9.68 -20.64 -9.93
N ASP A 138 8.44 -20.17 -9.73
CA ASP A 138 7.75 -19.21 -10.61
C ASP A 138 6.97 -18.22 -9.73
N VAL A 139 7.62 -17.09 -9.41
CA VAL A 139 7.01 -16.09 -8.52
C VAL A 139 5.66 -15.58 -9.05
N THR A 140 5.49 -15.45 -10.37
CA THR A 140 4.24 -14.92 -10.94
C THR A 140 3.13 -15.96 -10.81
N GLY A 141 3.41 -17.20 -11.18
CA GLY A 141 2.47 -18.31 -11.03
C GLY A 141 2.07 -18.58 -9.58
N GLU A 142 3.04 -18.55 -8.67
CA GLU A 142 2.82 -18.75 -7.23
C GLU A 142 1.99 -17.62 -6.61
N VAL A 143 2.28 -16.35 -6.94
CA VAL A 143 1.48 -15.20 -6.48
C VAL A 143 0.05 -15.25 -7.04
N LEU A 144 -0.12 -15.63 -8.31
CA LEU A 144 -1.45 -15.81 -8.90
C LEU A 144 -2.23 -16.93 -8.21
N ALA A 145 -1.57 -18.05 -7.90
CA ALA A 145 -2.18 -19.15 -7.16
C ALA A 145 -2.61 -18.71 -5.75
N PHE A 146 -1.77 -17.92 -5.07
CA PHE A 146 -2.11 -17.30 -3.79
C PHE A 146 -3.33 -16.38 -3.91
N PHE A 147 -3.38 -15.46 -4.87
CA PHE A 147 -4.55 -14.59 -5.10
C PHE A 147 -5.83 -15.38 -5.35
N LYS A 148 -5.78 -16.44 -6.17
CA LYS A 148 -6.93 -17.31 -6.41
C LYS A 148 -7.39 -18.03 -5.14
N GLY A 149 -6.46 -18.47 -4.30
CA GLY A 149 -6.76 -19.04 -2.98
C GLY A 149 -7.45 -18.04 -2.05
N GLN A 150 -6.93 -16.81 -2.00
CA GLN A 150 -7.51 -15.74 -1.19
C GLN A 150 -8.88 -15.28 -1.70
N ALA A 151 -9.06 -15.16 -3.01
CA ALA A 151 -10.36 -14.86 -3.61
C ALA A 151 -11.41 -15.93 -3.24
N LYS A 152 -11.02 -17.21 -3.17
CA LYS A 152 -11.91 -18.27 -2.69
C LYS A 152 -12.29 -18.08 -1.21
N ARG A 153 -11.37 -17.66 -0.35
CA ARG A 153 -11.64 -17.38 1.07
C ARG A 153 -12.58 -16.19 1.26
N LEU A 154 -12.51 -15.20 0.36
CA LEU A 154 -13.34 -14.00 0.38
C LEU A 154 -14.65 -14.15 -0.39
N ALA A 155 -14.89 -15.27 -1.08
CA ALA A 155 -16.04 -15.44 -1.97
C ALA A 155 -17.40 -15.26 -1.28
N ASP A 156 -17.51 -15.66 -0.01
CA ASP A 156 -18.74 -15.53 0.78
C ASP A 156 -18.84 -14.18 1.52
N LYS A 157 -17.80 -13.33 1.43
CA LYS A 157 -17.74 -12.03 2.08
C LYS A 157 -18.35 -10.94 1.21
N LYS A 158 -19.17 -10.09 1.81
CA LYS A 158 -19.79 -8.93 1.14
C LYS A 158 -18.92 -7.68 1.28
N LEU A 159 -17.71 -7.75 0.72
CA LEU A 159 -16.80 -6.62 0.65
C LEU A 159 -17.17 -5.73 -0.56
N PRO A 160 -17.16 -4.40 -0.44
CA PRO A 160 -17.48 -3.50 -1.54
C PRO A 160 -16.45 -3.57 -2.68
N LYS A 161 -15.18 -3.77 -2.33
CA LYS A 161 -14.07 -3.87 -3.29
C LYS A 161 -12.88 -4.56 -2.63
N VAL A 162 -12.19 -5.39 -3.41
CA VAL A 162 -10.94 -6.06 -3.02
C VAL A 162 -9.85 -5.68 -4.01
N TRP A 163 -8.68 -5.32 -3.48
CA TRP A 163 -7.45 -5.19 -4.27
C TRP A 163 -6.43 -6.23 -3.83
N MET A 164 -5.76 -6.84 -4.79
CA MET A 164 -4.63 -7.75 -4.55
C MET A 164 -3.32 -6.99 -4.80
N ASP A 165 -2.38 -7.05 -3.86
CA ASP A 165 -1.03 -6.48 -4.01
C ASP A 165 0.01 -7.60 -4.08
N PRO A 166 0.83 -7.72 -5.14
CA PRO A 166 1.83 -8.78 -5.26
C PRO A 166 2.99 -8.63 -4.25
N GLY A 167 3.06 -7.51 -3.54
CA GLY A 167 3.99 -7.26 -2.45
C GLY A 167 5.42 -7.10 -2.92
N ILE A 168 5.66 -6.14 -3.83
CA ILE A 168 7.01 -5.81 -4.29
C ILE A 168 7.91 -5.53 -3.09
N GLY A 169 9.06 -6.20 -2.96
CA GLY A 169 10.00 -6.05 -1.85
C GLY A 169 9.58 -6.74 -0.54
N PHE A 170 8.49 -7.51 -0.51
CA PHE A 170 8.06 -8.29 0.64
C PHE A 170 8.35 -9.78 0.42
N GLY A 171 9.50 -10.23 0.93
CA GLY A 171 9.96 -11.61 0.78
C GLY A 171 10.30 -11.99 -0.65
N LYS A 172 11.01 -11.11 -1.36
CA LYS A 172 11.28 -11.23 -2.80
C LYS A 172 12.65 -10.66 -3.16
N ALA A 173 13.45 -11.45 -3.86
CA ALA A 173 14.73 -11.02 -4.46
C ALA A 173 14.51 -10.02 -5.61
N LEU A 174 15.57 -9.40 -6.11
CA LEU A 174 15.50 -8.43 -7.22
C LEU A 174 14.77 -9.04 -8.42
N ASP A 175 15.20 -10.20 -8.89
CA ASP A 175 14.62 -10.85 -10.08
C ASP A 175 13.13 -11.19 -9.89
N HIS A 176 12.72 -11.57 -8.67
CA HIS A 176 11.32 -11.81 -8.35
C HIS A 176 10.48 -10.52 -8.46
N ASN A 177 11.01 -9.40 -7.96
CA ASN A 177 10.33 -8.11 -8.06
C ASN A 177 10.21 -7.65 -9.52
N LEU A 178 11.27 -7.82 -10.31
CA LEU A 178 11.26 -7.49 -11.73
C LEU A 178 10.25 -8.37 -12.49
N ALA A 179 10.25 -9.69 -12.25
CA ALA A 179 9.33 -10.62 -12.88
C ALA A 179 7.86 -10.26 -12.59
N LEU A 180 7.53 -9.87 -11.35
CA LEU A 180 6.16 -9.47 -10.99
C LEU A 180 5.72 -8.17 -11.66
N ILE A 181 6.60 -7.16 -11.76
CA ILE A 181 6.28 -5.92 -12.48
C ILE A 181 6.13 -6.21 -13.99
N GLN A 182 7.04 -7.02 -14.55
CA GLN A 182 7.04 -7.39 -15.97
C GLN A 182 5.85 -8.25 -16.38
N ASN A 183 5.22 -8.98 -15.47
CA ASN A 183 4.09 -9.88 -15.75
C ASN A 183 2.84 -9.50 -14.93
N LEU A 184 2.71 -8.23 -14.54
CA LEU A 184 1.61 -7.78 -13.69
C LEU A 184 0.23 -8.06 -14.29
N ASP A 185 0.12 -7.97 -15.61
CA ASP A 185 -1.08 -8.27 -16.40
C ASP A 185 -1.56 -9.72 -16.23
N ALA A 186 -0.66 -10.66 -15.94
CA ALA A 186 -1.02 -12.04 -15.65
C ALA A 186 -1.70 -12.20 -14.28
N LEU A 187 -1.63 -11.19 -13.41
CA LEU A 187 -2.25 -11.19 -12.07
C LEU A 187 -3.64 -10.54 -12.07
N CYS A 188 -4.05 -9.89 -13.15
CA CYS A 188 -5.36 -9.27 -13.30
C CYS A 188 -6.48 -10.33 -13.40
N ASP A 189 -7.63 -10.02 -12.81
CA ASP A 189 -8.83 -10.86 -12.83
C ASP A 189 -10.06 -9.98 -12.55
N ASP A 190 -11.20 -10.28 -13.15
CA ASP A 190 -12.42 -9.48 -12.96
C ASP A 190 -12.94 -9.45 -11.50
N ARG A 191 -12.47 -10.39 -10.67
CA ARG A 191 -12.89 -10.50 -9.26
C ARG A 191 -12.16 -9.52 -8.32
N TRP A 192 -11.05 -8.92 -8.73
CA TRP A 192 -10.28 -7.99 -7.88
C TRP A 192 -9.59 -6.88 -8.68
N GLY A 193 -9.32 -5.75 -8.03
CA GLY A 193 -8.39 -4.76 -8.57
C GLY A 193 -6.94 -5.12 -8.22
N ILE A 194 -5.98 -4.53 -8.91
CA ILE A 194 -4.56 -4.64 -8.55
C ILE A 194 -4.09 -3.35 -7.87
N LEU A 195 -3.44 -3.48 -6.72
CA LEU A 195 -2.72 -2.40 -6.05
C LEU A 195 -1.21 -2.65 -6.11
N ILE A 196 -0.42 -1.63 -6.42
CA ILE A 196 1.06 -1.74 -6.44
C ILE A 196 1.71 -0.69 -5.54
N GLY A 197 2.45 -1.16 -4.54
CA GLY A 197 3.42 -0.36 -3.80
C GLY A 197 4.86 -0.66 -4.19
N ALA A 198 5.40 0.01 -5.22
CA ALA A 198 6.81 -0.15 -5.63
C ALA A 198 7.71 1.06 -5.28
N SER A 199 7.10 2.16 -4.83
CA SER A 199 7.75 3.47 -4.64
C SER A 199 8.89 3.43 -3.62
N ARG A 200 10.06 3.97 -4.01
CA ARG A 200 11.29 4.12 -3.20
C ARG A 200 11.86 2.84 -2.59
N LYS A 201 11.43 1.65 -3.03
CA LYS A 201 11.92 0.37 -2.50
C LYS A 201 13.35 0.04 -2.96
N SER A 202 14.02 -0.84 -2.23
CA SER A 202 15.44 -1.21 -2.43
C SER A 202 15.73 -1.91 -3.76
N TRP A 203 14.74 -2.49 -4.44
CA TRP A 203 14.95 -3.08 -5.76
C TRP A 203 15.48 -2.06 -6.78
N ILE A 204 15.09 -0.78 -6.65
CA ILE A 204 15.60 0.33 -7.49
C ILE A 204 17.09 0.53 -7.23
N ASP A 205 17.49 0.50 -5.97
CA ASP A 205 18.91 0.62 -5.58
C ASP A 205 19.75 -0.52 -6.13
N HIS A 206 19.26 -1.76 -5.98
CA HIS A 206 19.95 -2.92 -6.52
C HIS A 206 20.03 -2.93 -8.06
N LEU A 207 19.12 -2.21 -8.74
CA LEU A 207 19.11 -2.12 -10.19
C LEU A 207 20.01 -1.01 -10.74
N CYS A 208 20.02 0.16 -10.10
CA CYS A 208 20.68 1.36 -10.67
C CYS A 208 21.54 2.18 -9.68
N GLY A 209 21.84 1.67 -8.49
CA GLY A 209 22.76 2.31 -7.53
C GLY A 209 22.18 3.59 -6.93
N ALA A 210 21.10 3.46 -6.17
CA ALA A 210 20.38 4.56 -5.53
C ALA A 210 20.17 4.28 -4.02
N PRO A 211 21.24 4.34 -3.21
CA PRO A 211 21.22 3.83 -1.83
C PRO A 211 20.26 4.61 -0.92
N ASN A 212 20.09 5.91 -1.17
CA ASN A 212 19.13 6.73 -0.45
C ASN A 212 17.73 6.59 -1.07
N PRO A 213 16.69 6.19 -0.30
CA PRO A 213 15.32 6.09 -0.79
C PRO A 213 14.78 7.37 -1.44
N LYS A 214 15.27 8.55 -1.03
CA LYS A 214 14.84 9.84 -1.60
C LYS A 214 15.30 10.05 -3.04
N ASP A 215 16.38 9.39 -3.46
CA ASP A 215 16.97 9.52 -4.80
C ASP A 215 16.32 8.56 -5.83
N ARG A 216 15.29 7.81 -5.43
CA ARG A 216 14.65 6.75 -6.23
C ARG A 216 13.43 7.22 -7.02
N LEU A 217 13.26 8.54 -7.23
CA LEU A 217 12.08 9.08 -7.91
C LEU A 217 11.95 8.53 -9.34
N GLY A 218 13.00 8.61 -10.16
CA GLY A 218 12.96 8.14 -11.54
C GLY A 218 12.57 6.67 -11.67
N GLY A 219 13.18 5.78 -10.88
CA GLY A 219 12.81 4.37 -10.84
C GLY A 219 11.39 4.12 -10.32
N SER A 220 10.92 4.93 -9.37
CA SER A 220 9.54 4.83 -8.85
C SER A 220 8.51 5.22 -9.91
N LEU A 221 8.78 6.27 -10.69
CA LEU A 221 7.90 6.70 -11.78
C LEU A 221 7.87 5.66 -12.91
N ALA A 222 9.02 5.10 -13.29
CA ALA A 222 9.08 4.04 -14.29
C ALA A 222 8.23 2.83 -13.88
N ALA A 223 8.34 2.39 -12.63
CA ALA A 223 7.51 1.30 -12.12
C ALA A 223 6.02 1.65 -12.05
N ALA A 224 5.66 2.88 -11.67
CA ALA A 224 4.28 3.33 -11.64
C ALA A 224 3.65 3.32 -13.05
N ILE A 225 4.33 3.89 -14.04
CA ILE A 225 3.88 3.92 -15.44
C ILE A 225 3.68 2.50 -15.97
N GLU A 226 4.68 1.64 -15.79
CA GLU A 226 4.60 0.26 -16.28
C GLU A 226 3.47 -0.53 -15.60
N SER A 227 3.31 -0.36 -14.28
CA SER A 227 2.24 -1.02 -13.53
C SER A 227 0.86 -0.54 -14.00
N ALA A 228 0.68 0.76 -14.24
CA ALA A 228 -0.57 1.32 -14.77
C ALA A 228 -0.90 0.73 -16.15
N ARG A 229 0.09 0.68 -17.05
CA ARG A 229 -0.07 0.09 -18.40
C ARG A 229 -0.45 -1.38 -18.37
N LYS A 230 -0.03 -2.11 -17.33
CA LYS A 230 -0.32 -3.53 -17.11
C LYS A 230 -1.56 -3.80 -16.27
N GLY A 231 -2.38 -2.78 -15.98
CA GLY A 231 -3.69 -2.96 -15.35
C GLY A 231 -3.71 -2.77 -13.83
N ALA A 232 -2.69 -2.15 -13.23
CA ALA A 232 -2.78 -1.68 -11.85
C ALA A 232 -3.89 -0.61 -11.73
N GLU A 233 -4.86 -0.86 -10.85
CA GLU A 233 -5.96 0.07 -10.57
C GLU A 233 -5.53 1.13 -9.55
N VAL A 234 -4.69 0.75 -8.57
CA VAL A 234 -4.21 1.64 -7.52
C VAL A 234 -2.69 1.61 -7.45
N ILE A 235 -2.05 2.78 -7.47
CA ILE A 235 -0.60 2.92 -7.27
C ILE A 235 -0.35 3.62 -5.94
N ARG A 236 0.41 2.96 -5.06
CA ARG A 236 0.77 3.44 -3.72
C ARG A 236 2.15 4.10 -3.74
N VAL A 237 2.21 5.40 -3.49
CA VAL A 237 3.41 6.22 -3.73
C VAL A 237 3.72 7.24 -2.62
N HIS A 238 5.00 7.57 -2.50
CA HIS A 238 5.46 8.68 -1.65
C HIS A 238 5.37 10.05 -2.36
N ASN A 239 5.59 10.06 -3.68
CA ASN A 239 5.65 11.25 -4.54
C ASN A 239 4.36 11.36 -5.34
N VAL A 240 3.29 11.87 -4.73
CA VAL A 240 1.95 11.92 -5.36
C VAL A 240 1.99 12.78 -6.61
N ARG A 241 2.41 14.05 -6.48
CA ARG A 241 2.43 15.01 -7.60
C ARG A 241 3.10 14.47 -8.86
N GLU A 242 4.33 13.98 -8.71
CA GLU A 242 5.11 13.50 -9.85
C GLU A 242 4.50 12.22 -10.44
N THR A 243 3.90 11.36 -9.61
CA THR A 243 3.22 10.14 -10.08
C THR A 243 1.94 10.49 -10.84
N VAL A 244 1.10 11.37 -10.29
CA VAL A 244 -0.14 11.82 -10.95
C VAL A 244 0.18 12.44 -12.30
N GLN A 245 1.15 13.36 -12.36
CA GLN A 245 1.61 13.94 -13.62
C GLN A 245 2.06 12.87 -14.63
N ALA A 246 2.86 11.90 -14.20
CA ALA A 246 3.32 10.82 -15.07
C ALA A 246 2.16 9.96 -15.61
N LEU A 247 1.16 9.66 -14.76
CA LEU A 247 -0.02 8.89 -15.13
C LEU A 247 -0.95 9.67 -16.08
N GLU A 248 -1.15 10.96 -15.86
CA GLU A 248 -1.93 11.82 -16.77
C GLU A 248 -1.31 11.86 -18.16
N VAL A 249 0.01 12.02 -18.25
CA VAL A 249 0.74 12.02 -19.53
C VAL A 249 0.60 10.69 -20.23
N ILE A 250 0.85 9.55 -19.56
CA ILE A 250 0.78 8.25 -20.23
C ILE A 250 -0.66 7.88 -20.63
N ASN A 251 -1.66 8.24 -19.81
CA ASN A 251 -3.07 8.02 -20.15
C ASN A 251 -3.48 8.84 -21.38
N THR A 252 -3.02 10.09 -21.48
CA THR A 252 -3.24 10.93 -22.66
C THR A 252 -2.58 10.34 -23.91
N LEU A 253 -1.35 9.83 -23.79
CA LEU A 253 -0.63 9.22 -24.91
C LEU A 253 -1.26 7.89 -25.39
N ASN A 254 -1.90 7.13 -24.49
CA ASN A 254 -2.55 5.86 -24.81
C ASN A 254 -4.00 6.03 -25.29
N GLY A 255 -4.61 7.19 -25.04
CA GLY A 255 -5.95 7.52 -25.52
C GLY A 255 -5.96 7.97 -26.99
N PRO A 256 -7.13 8.02 -27.64
CA PRO A 256 -7.25 8.68 -28.94
C PRO A 256 -6.92 10.16 -28.80
N PHE A 257 -6.00 10.67 -29.62
CA PHE A 257 -5.82 12.11 -29.79
C PHE A 257 -7.07 12.70 -30.47
N SER A 258 -7.82 13.52 -29.75
CA SER A 258 -8.89 14.37 -30.31
C SER A 258 -8.34 15.69 -30.80
#